data_AF-A0A7C3X1W2-F1
#
_entry.id   AF-A0A7C3X1W2-F1
#
_cell.length_a   1.000
_cell.length_b   1.000
_cell.length_c   1.000
_cell.angle_alpha   90.00
_cell.angle_beta   90.00
_cell.angle_gamma   90.00
#
_symmetry.space_group_name_H-M   'P 1'
#
loop_
_entity.id
_entity.type
_entity.pdbx_description
1 polymer ?
#
loop_
_entity_poly.entity_id
_entity_poly.type
_entity_poly.pdbx_seq_one_letter_code
_entity_poly.pdbx_strand_id
1 'polypeptide(L)'
;MTKEQKFYKTLQDVFIGAKIEGQGGFVNLMKIKSNYYQKIEEKLKYDIEQALEEYPSFREELFDKLYNFFSRYFTESGSIYFNSTPFHNNIYEKVYTDEKDVILFWKTQMLYYVKTDRIFKSMPVEFDNYRFYFDASTIENKKANEKRSLIYELNQIKEDQTIVFNVYYSEKGRVTKTKDILEELKKKNIKIDEEQLERAFRIFEKQSEVDFFINKNAKAFLQEQFKLWSYQYFWEGAREWTADRVNELQILKDIAFKII
;
A
#
# COMPACT_ATOMS: atom_id res chain seq x y z
N MET A 1 -10.59 -12.69 -13.17
CA MET A 1 -9.62 -11.68 -13.64
C MET A 1 -8.56 -12.37 -14.48
N THR A 2 -8.28 -11.84 -15.67
CA THR A 2 -7.16 -12.29 -16.53
C THR A 2 -5.82 -11.97 -15.88
N LYS A 3 -4.72 -12.61 -16.31
CA LYS A 3 -3.36 -12.33 -15.78
C LYS A 3 -2.95 -10.88 -15.99
N GLU A 4 -3.29 -10.33 -17.15
CA GLU A 4 -3.14 -8.91 -17.47
C GLU A 4 -3.88 -8.00 -16.46
N GLN A 5 -5.15 -8.31 -16.16
CA GLN A 5 -5.92 -7.55 -15.17
C GLN A 5 -5.28 -7.62 -13.77
N LYS A 6 -4.78 -8.81 -13.39
CA LYS A 6 -4.06 -8.98 -12.11
C LYS A 6 -2.78 -8.15 -12.10
N PHE A 7 -2.02 -8.15 -13.18
CA PHE A 7 -0.79 -7.37 -13.31
C PHE A 7 -1.02 -5.88 -13.15
N TYR A 8 -1.93 -5.29 -13.94
CA TYR A 8 -2.21 -3.85 -13.84
C TYR A 8 -2.81 -3.48 -12.49
N LYS A 9 -3.69 -4.32 -11.93
CA LYS A 9 -4.22 -4.09 -10.59
C LYS A 9 -3.11 -4.10 -9.54
N THR A 10 -2.19 -5.06 -9.58
CA THR A 10 -1.08 -5.10 -8.64
C THR A 10 -0.14 -3.91 -8.81
N LEU A 11 0.20 -3.51 -10.04
CA LEU A 11 0.96 -2.27 -10.24
C LEU A 11 0.21 -1.06 -9.69
N GLN A 12 -1.10 -0.95 -9.95
CA GLN A 12 -1.93 0.12 -9.42
C GLN A 12 -1.93 0.14 -7.90
N ASP A 13 -2.13 -1.01 -7.26
CA ASP A 13 -2.10 -1.17 -5.81
C ASP A 13 -0.74 -0.78 -5.22
N VAL A 14 0.36 -0.96 -5.96
CA VAL A 14 1.72 -0.62 -5.50
C VAL A 14 2.02 0.87 -5.63
N PHE A 15 1.67 1.46 -6.78
CA PHE A 15 1.97 2.86 -7.04
C PHE A 15 0.97 3.80 -6.37
N ILE A 16 -0.32 3.47 -6.39
CA ILE A 16 -1.39 4.25 -5.78
C ILE A 16 -1.55 3.88 -4.30
N GLY A 17 -1.44 2.59 -3.94
CA GLY A 17 -1.69 2.15 -2.57
C GLY A 17 -3.15 2.27 -2.17
N ALA A 18 -3.40 2.06 -0.88
CA ALA A 18 -4.69 2.43 -0.30
C ALA A 18 -4.88 3.95 -0.33
N LYS A 19 -6.10 4.40 -0.66
CA LYS A 19 -6.45 5.82 -0.62
C LYS A 19 -6.17 6.37 0.79
N ILE A 20 -5.35 7.41 0.85
CA ILE A 20 -5.00 8.09 2.09
C ILE A 20 -5.95 9.27 2.27
N GLU A 21 -6.59 9.32 3.44
CA GLU A 21 -7.48 10.40 3.85
C GLU A 21 -6.71 11.43 4.69
N GLY A 22 -7.27 12.63 4.82
CA GLY A 22 -6.64 13.71 5.57
C GLY A 22 -6.08 14.84 4.70
N GLN A 23 -5.38 15.75 5.37
CA GLN A 23 -4.73 16.92 4.78
C GLN A 23 -3.24 16.96 5.18
N GLY A 24 -2.42 17.62 4.36
CA GLY A 24 -0.98 17.82 4.64
C GLY A 24 -0.03 17.31 3.55
N GLY A 25 1.27 17.51 3.79
CA GLY A 25 2.33 17.30 2.79
C GLY A 25 2.44 15.86 2.29
N PHE A 26 2.38 14.88 3.20
CA PHE A 26 2.42 13.46 2.84
C PHE A 26 1.22 13.04 1.97
N VAL A 27 0.01 13.49 2.33
CA VAL A 27 -1.21 13.19 1.56
C VAL A 27 -1.14 13.82 0.17
N ASN A 28 -0.64 15.06 0.07
CA ASN A 28 -0.42 15.72 -1.21
C ASN A 28 0.62 14.99 -2.07
N LEU A 29 1.72 14.53 -1.48
CA LEU A 29 2.73 13.73 -2.17
C LEU A 29 2.13 12.44 -2.73
N MET A 30 1.32 11.75 -1.94
CA MET A 30 0.66 10.50 -2.36
C MET A 30 -0.37 10.76 -3.48
N LYS A 31 -1.11 11.87 -3.44
CA LYS A 31 -1.97 12.31 -4.56
C LYS A 31 -1.17 12.58 -5.83
N ILE A 32 -0.05 13.30 -5.73
CA ILE A 32 0.83 13.57 -6.88
C ILE A 32 1.38 12.27 -7.45
N LYS A 33 1.88 11.37 -6.60
CA LYS A 33 2.37 10.03 -6.99
C LYS A 33 1.29 9.24 -7.74
N SER A 34 0.07 9.21 -7.21
CA SER A 34 -1.07 8.52 -7.84
C SER A 34 -1.42 9.10 -9.21
N ASN A 35 -1.54 10.42 -9.32
CA ASN A 35 -1.83 11.11 -10.58
C ASN A 35 -0.71 10.91 -11.62
N TYR A 36 0.54 10.90 -11.16
CA TYR A 36 1.69 10.62 -12.02
C TYR A 36 1.61 9.19 -12.57
N TYR A 37 1.33 8.20 -11.71
CA TYR A 37 1.19 6.81 -12.13
C TYR A 37 0.09 6.61 -13.16
N GLN A 38 -1.07 7.26 -13.03
CA GLN A 38 -2.16 7.16 -14.02
C GLN A 38 -1.69 7.48 -15.44
N LYS A 39 -0.87 8.54 -15.61
CA LYS A 39 -0.30 8.91 -16.90
C LYS A 39 0.73 7.89 -17.40
N ILE A 40 1.52 7.33 -16.49
CA ILE A 40 2.51 6.31 -16.81
C ILE A 40 1.84 4.98 -17.20
N GLU A 41 0.73 4.62 -16.57
CA GLU A 41 -0.02 3.41 -16.87
C GLU A 41 -0.55 3.41 -18.31
N GLU A 42 -1.10 4.55 -18.77
CA GLU A 42 -1.53 4.71 -20.16
C GLU A 42 -0.38 4.55 -21.14
N LYS A 43 0.76 5.19 -20.85
CA LYS A 43 1.97 5.07 -21.69
C LYS A 43 2.52 3.64 -21.70
N LEU A 44 2.53 2.97 -20.55
CA LEU A 44 2.99 1.59 -20.42
C LEU A 44 2.10 0.63 -21.21
N LYS A 45 0.76 0.80 -21.14
CA LYS A 45 -0.19 0.05 -21.96
C LYS A 45 0.12 0.22 -23.45
N TYR A 46 0.27 1.46 -23.91
CA TYR A 46 0.62 1.75 -25.29
C TYR A 46 1.94 1.07 -25.72
N ASP A 47 3.00 1.21 -24.92
CA ASP A 47 4.31 0.62 -25.20
C ASP A 47 4.26 -0.92 -25.26
N ILE A 48 3.43 -1.56 -24.42
CA ILE A 48 3.22 -3.01 -24.42
C ILE A 48 2.45 -3.45 -25.67
N GLU A 49 1.39 -2.74 -26.06
CA GLU A 49 0.66 -3.06 -27.29
C GLU A 49 1.57 -3.00 -28.52
N GLN A 50 2.36 -1.92 -28.65
CA GLN A 50 3.30 -1.76 -29.74
C GLN A 50 4.35 -2.88 -29.78
N ALA A 51 4.89 -3.27 -28.62
CA ALA A 51 5.88 -4.33 -28.55
C ALA A 51 5.31 -5.72 -28.90
N LEU A 52 3.99 -5.91 -28.75
CA LEU A 52 3.31 -7.19 -29.01
C LEU A 52 2.70 -7.29 -30.42
N GLU A 53 2.77 -6.25 -31.26
CA GLU A 53 2.22 -6.29 -32.63
C GLU A 53 2.82 -7.43 -33.45
N GLU A 54 4.14 -7.62 -33.35
CA GLU A 54 4.87 -8.69 -34.05
C GLU A 54 4.79 -10.04 -33.32
N TYR A 55 4.51 -10.05 -32.02
CA TYR A 55 4.51 -11.25 -31.17
C TYR A 55 3.22 -11.38 -30.33
N PRO A 56 2.02 -11.44 -30.95
CA PRO A 56 0.76 -11.42 -30.21
C PRO A 56 0.55 -12.64 -29.30
N SER A 57 1.12 -13.79 -29.66
CA SER A 57 1.08 -15.02 -28.85
C SER A 57 1.81 -14.88 -27.52
N PHE A 58 2.79 -13.96 -27.43
CA PHE A 58 3.60 -13.76 -26.23
C PHE A 58 2.85 -12.99 -25.12
N ARG A 59 1.70 -12.37 -25.41
CA ARG A 59 0.97 -11.51 -24.48
C ARG A 59 0.71 -12.15 -23.11
N GLU A 60 0.16 -13.37 -23.10
CA GLU A 60 -0.19 -14.02 -21.84
C GLU A 60 1.05 -14.32 -20.99
N GLU A 61 2.12 -14.78 -21.63
CA GLU A 61 3.39 -15.07 -20.99
C GLU A 61 4.05 -13.81 -20.46
N LEU A 62 4.09 -12.73 -21.24
CA LEU A 62 4.61 -11.43 -20.83
C LEU A 62 3.98 -10.98 -19.51
N PHE A 63 2.64 -10.97 -19.44
CA PHE A 63 1.94 -10.54 -18.22
C PHE A 63 2.12 -11.51 -17.05
N ASP A 64 2.18 -12.82 -17.30
CA ASP A 64 2.47 -13.82 -16.27
C ASP A 64 3.84 -13.57 -15.63
N LYS A 65 4.86 -13.35 -16.47
CA LYS A 65 6.26 -13.15 -16.04
C LYS A 65 6.48 -11.82 -15.35
N LEU A 66 5.94 -10.73 -15.90
CA LEU A 66 5.99 -9.43 -15.25
C LEU A 66 5.29 -9.48 -13.88
N TYR A 67 4.09 -10.06 -13.80
CA TYR A 67 3.39 -10.22 -12.53
C TYR A 67 4.22 -11.04 -11.54
N ASN A 68 4.70 -12.21 -11.97
CA ASN A 68 5.47 -13.12 -11.13
C ASN A 68 6.76 -12.50 -10.58
N PHE A 69 7.41 -11.64 -11.37
CA PHE A 69 8.59 -10.90 -10.92
C PHE A 69 8.19 -9.82 -9.90
N PHE A 70 7.33 -8.88 -10.29
CA PHE A 70 7.04 -7.69 -9.50
C PHE A 70 6.28 -7.98 -8.20
N SER A 71 5.40 -8.99 -8.18
CA SER A 71 4.65 -9.36 -6.98
C SER A 71 5.54 -9.83 -5.82
N ARG A 72 6.80 -10.22 -6.09
CA ARG A 72 7.77 -10.65 -5.07
C ARG A 72 8.39 -9.47 -4.32
N TYR A 73 8.51 -8.33 -5.00
CA TYR A 73 9.28 -7.17 -4.53
C TYR A 73 8.40 -6.00 -4.09
N PHE A 74 7.12 -6.02 -4.44
CA PHE A 74 6.19 -4.98 -4.07
C PHE A 74 5.30 -5.39 -2.90
N THR A 75 5.11 -4.48 -1.96
CA THR A 75 4.26 -4.66 -0.78
C THR A 75 2.90 -4.01 -0.95
N GLU A 76 1.95 -4.34 -0.07
CA GLU A 76 0.63 -3.69 -0.01
C GLU A 76 0.72 -2.18 0.26
N SER A 77 1.79 -1.73 0.93
CA SER A 77 2.08 -0.32 1.19
C SER A 77 2.84 0.38 0.05
N GLY A 78 3.18 -0.34 -1.03
CA GLY A 78 3.93 0.19 -2.17
C GLY A 78 5.43 0.36 -1.92
N SER A 79 5.95 -0.22 -0.84
CA SER A 79 7.39 -0.28 -0.57
C SER A 79 8.06 -1.36 -1.42
N ILE A 80 9.33 -1.14 -1.75
CA ILE A 80 10.13 -2.05 -2.61
C ILE A 80 11.15 -2.79 -1.75
N TYR A 81 10.85 -4.03 -1.40
CA TYR A 81 11.74 -4.96 -0.69
C TYR A 81 11.27 -6.39 -0.86
N PHE A 82 11.99 -7.38 -0.32
CA PHE A 82 11.58 -8.77 -0.37
C PHE A 82 10.25 -9.00 0.40
N ASN A 83 9.11 -8.87 -0.29
CA ASN A 83 7.78 -9.07 0.29
C ASN A 83 7.43 -10.56 0.37
N SER A 84 7.74 -11.31 -0.69
CA SER A 84 7.55 -12.75 -0.74
C SER A 84 8.79 -13.42 -1.31
N THR A 85 9.54 -14.10 -0.44
CA THR A 85 10.67 -14.96 -0.83
C THR A 85 10.43 -16.40 -0.37
N PRO A 86 9.51 -17.14 -1.04
CA PRO A 86 9.37 -18.56 -0.78
C PRO A 86 10.71 -19.29 -0.90
N PHE A 87 10.97 -20.20 0.04
CA PHE A 87 12.26 -20.90 0.18
C PHE A 87 12.67 -21.70 -1.08
N HIS A 88 11.71 -22.07 -1.93
CA HIS A 88 11.94 -22.80 -3.18
C HIS A 88 12.49 -21.93 -4.32
N ASN A 89 12.47 -20.60 -4.21
CA ASN A 89 12.86 -19.70 -5.30
C ASN A 89 14.37 -19.47 -5.41
N ASN A 90 15.19 -20.02 -4.50
CA ASN A 90 16.67 -20.00 -4.54
C ASN A 90 17.27 -18.65 -4.98
N ILE A 91 16.70 -17.52 -4.52
CA ILE A 91 17.16 -16.16 -4.88
C ILE A 91 18.54 -15.87 -4.25
N TYR A 92 18.87 -16.59 -3.17
CA TYR A 92 20.19 -16.62 -2.58
C TYR A 92 20.72 -18.06 -2.55
N GLU A 93 22.04 -18.18 -2.60
CA GLU A 93 22.75 -19.43 -2.33
C GLU A 93 22.31 -19.97 -0.96
N LYS A 94 22.09 -21.29 -0.85
CA LYS A 94 21.72 -21.91 0.42
C LYS A 94 22.86 -21.68 1.40
N VAL A 95 22.68 -20.73 2.31
CA VAL A 95 23.59 -20.52 3.43
C VAL A 95 23.40 -21.71 4.38
N TYR A 96 24.36 -22.64 4.38
CA TYR A 96 24.34 -23.86 5.21
C TYR A 96 24.69 -23.59 6.69
N THR A 97 24.70 -22.32 7.12
CA THR A 97 25.01 -21.91 8.49
C THR A 97 23.76 -21.33 9.18
N ASP A 98 23.55 -21.68 10.45
CA ASP A 98 22.36 -21.33 11.25
C ASP A 98 22.26 -19.84 11.65
N GLU A 99 23.11 -18.96 11.10
CA GLU A 99 23.20 -17.55 11.48
C GLU A 99 22.10 -16.70 10.80
N LYS A 100 20.88 -16.81 11.33
CA LYS A 100 19.70 -16.03 10.91
C LYS A 100 19.92 -14.51 10.91
N ASP A 101 20.80 -14.01 11.76
CA ASP A 101 21.06 -12.57 11.93
C ASP A 101 21.78 -11.95 10.71
N VAL A 102 22.69 -12.69 10.07
CA VAL A 102 23.39 -12.23 8.86
C VAL A 102 22.41 -12.13 7.68
N ILE A 103 21.50 -13.10 7.55
CA ILE A 103 20.47 -13.10 6.51
C ILE A 103 19.53 -11.90 6.67
N LEU A 104 19.14 -11.57 7.91
CA LEU A 104 18.30 -10.42 8.19
C LEU A 104 19.03 -9.10 7.87
N PHE A 105 20.31 -9.00 8.22
CA PHE A 105 21.15 -7.82 7.94
C PHE A 105 21.22 -7.49 6.44
N TRP A 106 21.51 -8.48 5.58
CA TRP A 106 21.57 -8.24 4.12
C TRP A 106 20.21 -7.85 3.52
N LYS A 107 19.12 -8.45 4.00
CA LYS A 107 17.76 -8.12 3.55
C LYS A 107 17.35 -6.69 3.91
N THR A 108 17.84 -6.16 5.03
CA THR A 108 17.49 -4.82 5.52
C THR A 108 18.53 -3.74 5.21
N GLN A 109 19.74 -4.11 4.79
CA GLN A 109 20.82 -3.17 4.47
C GLN A 109 20.42 -2.10 3.44
N MET A 110 19.62 -2.47 2.45
CA MET A 110 19.14 -1.58 1.39
C MET A 110 17.87 -0.81 1.75
N LEU A 111 17.38 -0.93 2.99
CA LEU A 111 16.12 -0.35 3.43
C LEU A 111 16.36 0.73 4.48
N TYR A 112 15.65 1.85 4.36
CA TYR A 112 15.41 2.76 5.45
C TYR A 112 14.05 2.45 6.06
N TYR A 113 14.05 2.09 7.34
CA TYR A 113 12.82 2.03 8.11
C TYR A 113 12.32 3.44 8.36
N VAL A 114 11.08 3.69 7.96
CA VAL A 114 10.37 4.93 8.24
C VAL A 114 9.26 4.59 9.20
N LYS A 115 9.49 4.94 10.48
CA LYS A 115 8.42 4.89 11.46
C LYS A 115 7.38 5.94 11.08
N THR A 116 6.19 5.51 10.71
CA THR A 116 5.06 6.41 10.54
C THR A 116 4.11 6.25 11.71
N ASP A 117 3.52 7.36 12.14
CA ASP A 117 2.37 7.33 13.04
C ASP A 117 1.17 6.64 12.36
N ARG A 118 0.16 6.28 13.16
CA ARG A 118 -1.11 5.72 12.67
C ARG A 118 -1.74 6.64 11.62
N ILE A 119 -2.00 6.07 10.44
CA ILE A 119 -2.79 6.70 9.39
C ILE A 119 -4.25 6.36 9.66
N PHE A 120 -4.99 7.29 10.24
CA PHE A 120 -6.41 7.11 10.51
C PHE A 120 -7.23 7.26 9.22
N LYS A 121 -8.07 6.27 8.94
CA LYS A 121 -9.07 6.30 7.88
C LYS A 121 -10.46 6.41 8.49
N SER A 122 -11.36 7.04 7.75
CA SER A 122 -12.76 7.08 8.11
C SER A 122 -13.34 5.68 8.11
N MET A 123 -14.10 5.35 9.15
CA MET A 123 -14.71 4.02 9.26
C MET A 123 -15.98 4.05 10.10
N PRO A 124 -16.95 3.17 9.79
CA PRO A 124 -18.06 2.90 10.69
C PRO A 124 -17.58 2.06 11.89
N VAL A 125 -18.20 2.30 13.04
CA VAL A 125 -18.04 1.48 14.24
C VAL A 125 -19.44 1.15 14.74
N GLU A 126 -19.74 -0.14 14.86
CA GLU A 126 -21.06 -0.61 15.30
C GLU A 126 -20.93 -1.60 16.45
N PHE A 127 -21.61 -1.31 17.56
CA PHE A 127 -21.73 -2.22 18.71
C PHE A 127 -22.92 -1.78 19.56
N ASP A 128 -23.47 -2.70 20.36
CA ASP A 128 -24.59 -2.46 21.29
C ASP A 128 -25.80 -1.74 20.62
N ASN A 129 -26.08 -2.07 19.36
CA ASN A 129 -27.10 -1.45 18.49
C ASN A 129 -26.88 0.05 18.17
N TYR A 130 -25.72 0.60 18.49
CA TYR A 130 -25.33 1.95 18.07
C TYR A 130 -24.49 1.92 16.81
N ARG A 131 -24.73 2.91 15.94
CA ARG A 131 -23.94 3.14 14.74
C ARG A 131 -23.18 4.44 14.88
N PHE A 132 -21.86 4.35 14.79
CA PHE A 132 -20.97 5.49 14.76
C PHE A 132 -20.29 5.55 13.40
N TYR A 133 -20.04 6.76 12.92
CA TYR A 133 -19.19 6.99 11.77
C TYR A 133 -18.14 8.02 12.14
N PHE A 134 -16.88 7.61 12.06
CA PHE A 134 -15.75 8.49 12.29
C PHE A 134 -15.23 9.01 10.96
N ASP A 135 -15.26 10.32 10.77
CA ASP A 135 -14.72 11.01 9.62
C ASP A 135 -13.31 11.53 9.94
N ALA A 136 -12.31 10.90 9.31
CA ALA A 136 -10.89 11.25 9.43
C ALA A 136 -10.41 12.11 8.24
N SER A 137 -11.29 12.55 7.35
CA SER A 137 -10.91 13.27 6.12
C SER A 137 -10.18 14.60 6.37
N THR A 138 -10.37 15.19 7.55
CA THR A 138 -9.74 16.46 7.96
C THR A 138 -8.49 16.27 8.83
N ILE A 139 -8.10 15.03 9.13
CA ILE A 139 -6.94 14.79 10.00
C ILE A 139 -5.64 15.20 9.28
N GLU A 140 -4.82 16.04 9.92
CA GLU A 140 -3.47 16.33 9.43
C GLU A 140 -2.45 15.40 10.08
N ASN A 141 -1.60 14.75 9.28
CA ASN A 141 -0.51 13.96 9.84
C ASN A 141 0.44 14.85 10.66
N LYS A 142 0.97 14.30 11.75
CA LYS A 142 1.93 15.01 12.61
C LYS A 142 3.13 15.46 11.77
N LYS A 143 3.57 16.70 12.00
CA LYS A 143 4.70 17.31 11.28
C LYS A 143 6.07 16.88 11.84
N ALA A 144 6.09 16.39 13.08
CA ALA A 144 7.28 15.92 13.80
C ALA A 144 6.90 14.83 14.82
N ASN A 145 7.85 14.38 15.65
CA ASN A 145 7.65 13.43 16.76
C ASN A 145 6.82 14.03 17.92
N GLU A 146 5.63 14.56 17.62
CA GLU A 146 4.74 15.18 18.58
C GLU A 146 3.77 14.15 19.16
N LYS A 147 3.65 14.10 20.49
CA LYS A 147 2.58 13.35 21.15
C LYS A 147 1.29 14.17 21.08
N ARG A 148 0.49 13.95 20.03
CA ARG A 148 -0.87 14.50 19.91
C ARG A 148 -1.89 13.39 20.14
N SER A 149 -2.83 13.61 21.05
CA SER A 149 -4.02 12.77 21.22
C SER A 149 -5.06 13.10 20.16
N LEU A 150 -5.95 12.16 19.87
CA LEU A 150 -7.12 12.44 19.04
C LEU A 150 -8.19 13.16 19.85
N ILE A 151 -8.95 14.00 19.17
CA ILE A 151 -10.18 14.62 19.67
C ILE A 151 -11.32 14.29 18.72
N TYR A 152 -12.51 14.17 19.30
CA TYR A 152 -13.72 13.79 18.61
C TYR A 152 -14.75 14.89 18.74
N GLU A 153 -15.35 15.27 17.63
CA GLU A 153 -16.29 16.37 17.59
C GLU A 153 -17.57 15.93 16.91
N LEU A 154 -18.70 16.03 17.63
CA LEU A 154 -19.99 15.64 17.09
C LEU A 154 -20.34 16.56 15.92
N ASN A 155 -20.48 15.98 14.74
CA ASN A 155 -20.79 16.71 13.51
C ASN A 155 -22.30 16.70 13.29
N GLN A 156 -22.88 15.51 13.18
CA GLN A 156 -24.31 15.33 12.94
C GLN A 156 -24.79 13.95 13.36
N ILE A 157 -26.11 13.81 13.45
CA ILE A 157 -26.79 12.53 13.62
C ILE A 157 -27.66 12.34 12.39
N LYS A 158 -27.43 11.26 11.64
CA LYS A 158 -28.18 10.94 10.43
C LYS A 158 -29.60 10.46 10.76
N GLU A 159 -30.47 10.45 9.76
CA GLU A 159 -31.86 9.97 9.89
C GLU A 159 -31.95 8.52 10.36
N ASP A 160 -30.96 7.70 10.01
CA ASP A 160 -30.84 6.29 10.43
C ASP A 160 -30.24 6.12 11.85
N GLN A 161 -30.14 7.21 12.61
CA GLN A 161 -29.53 7.31 13.95
C GLN A 161 -28.01 7.10 13.99
N THR A 162 -27.31 7.13 12.84
CA THR A 162 -25.85 7.06 12.84
C THR A 162 -25.24 8.36 13.39
N ILE A 163 -24.40 8.23 14.40
CA ILE A 163 -23.71 9.35 15.07
C ILE A 163 -22.39 9.61 14.34
N VAL A 164 -22.26 10.79 13.74
CA VAL A 164 -21.10 11.16 12.93
C VAL A 164 -20.16 12.04 13.74
N PHE A 165 -18.91 11.58 13.90
CA PHE A 165 -17.83 12.34 14.54
C PHE A 165 -16.81 12.80 13.52
N ASN A 166 -16.39 14.05 13.60
CA ASN A 166 -15.16 14.50 12.96
C ASN A 166 -13.98 14.20 13.89
N VAL A 167 -12.89 13.69 13.31
CA VAL A 167 -11.68 13.31 14.02
C VAL A 167 -10.56 14.30 13.73
N TYR A 168 -9.94 14.81 14.79
CA TYR A 168 -8.79 15.71 14.69
C TYR A 168 -7.68 15.29 15.65
N TYR A 169 -6.47 15.80 15.40
CA TYR A 169 -5.46 15.83 16.46
C TYR A 169 -5.71 17.02 17.38
N SER A 170 -5.50 16.81 18.68
CA SER A 170 -5.50 17.88 19.67
C SER A 170 -4.41 18.91 19.32
N GLU A 171 -4.83 20.17 19.21
CA GLU A 171 -3.95 21.32 19.09
C GLU A 171 -4.28 22.32 20.19
N LYS A 172 -3.24 22.99 20.72
CA LYS A 172 -3.38 24.08 21.71
C LYS A 172 -4.22 23.71 22.94
N GLY A 173 -4.18 22.44 23.36
CA GLY A 173 -4.90 21.95 24.55
C GLY A 173 -6.39 21.66 24.32
N ARG A 174 -6.87 21.62 23.07
CA ARG A 174 -8.24 21.21 22.76
C ARG A 174 -8.48 19.76 23.20
N VAL A 175 -9.60 19.52 23.86
CA VAL A 175 -10.02 18.19 24.34
C VAL A 175 -11.43 17.89 23.86
N THR A 176 -11.75 16.60 23.73
CA THR A 176 -13.10 16.13 23.46
C THR A 176 -14.04 16.58 24.59
N LYS A 177 -15.12 17.26 24.24
CA LYS A 177 -16.13 17.71 25.21
C LYS A 177 -17.18 16.63 25.42
N THR A 178 -16.80 15.54 26.09
CA THR A 178 -17.65 14.34 26.27
C THR A 178 -19.02 14.67 26.87
N LYS A 179 -19.07 15.56 27.87
CA LYS A 179 -20.33 15.98 28.52
C LYS A 179 -21.29 16.64 27.53
N ASP A 180 -20.79 17.60 26.75
CA ASP A 180 -21.58 18.33 25.75
C ASP A 180 -22.15 17.36 24.70
N ILE A 181 -21.33 16.41 24.23
CA ILE A 181 -21.74 15.37 23.27
C ILE A 181 -22.89 14.52 23.86
N LEU A 182 -22.76 14.06 25.11
CA LEU A 182 -23.79 13.25 25.76
C LEU A 182 -25.11 14.04 25.95
N GLU A 183 -25.04 15.34 26.22
CA GLU A 183 -26.23 16.20 26.30
C GLU A 183 -26.94 16.36 24.95
N GLU A 184 -26.20 16.54 23.87
CA GLU A 184 -26.77 16.63 22.52
C GLU A 184 -27.41 15.32 22.06
N LEU A 185 -26.77 14.18 22.34
CA LEU A 185 -27.33 12.85 22.05
C LEU A 185 -28.63 12.61 22.83
N LYS A 186 -28.67 13.01 24.11
CA LYS A 186 -29.88 12.90 24.95
C LYS A 186 -31.04 13.75 24.40
N LYS A 187 -30.78 14.97 23.92
CA LYS A 187 -31.81 15.82 23.28
C LYS A 187 -32.43 15.16 22.04
N LYS A 188 -31.68 14.27 21.39
CA LYS A 188 -32.11 13.51 20.20
C LYS A 188 -32.63 12.10 20.55
N ASN A 189 -32.91 11.85 21.83
CA ASN A 189 -33.44 10.59 22.36
C ASN A 189 -32.50 9.38 22.17
N ILE A 190 -31.19 9.61 22.03
CA ILE A 190 -30.15 8.57 21.99
C ILE A 190 -29.58 8.42 23.40
N LYS A 191 -29.72 7.22 23.99
CA LYS A 191 -29.30 6.93 25.37
C LYS A 191 -27.95 6.23 25.43
N ILE A 192 -26.89 6.97 25.13
CA ILE A 192 -25.50 6.51 25.30
C ILE A 192 -24.94 6.97 26.64
N ASP A 193 -24.17 6.10 27.29
CA ASP A 193 -23.36 6.46 28.45
C ASP A 193 -21.91 6.81 28.06
N GLU A 194 -21.14 7.32 29.03
CA GLU A 194 -19.76 7.73 28.81
C GLU A 194 -18.85 6.55 28.44
N GLU A 195 -19.08 5.37 29.01
CA GLU A 195 -18.28 4.17 28.77
C GLU A 195 -18.46 3.66 27.33
N GLN A 196 -19.69 3.64 26.82
CA GLN A 196 -20.01 3.31 25.44
C GLN A 196 -19.38 4.31 24.48
N LEU A 197 -19.46 5.61 24.78
CA LEU A 197 -18.84 6.63 23.95
C LEU A 197 -17.31 6.48 23.89
N GLU A 198 -16.65 6.28 25.03
CA GLU A 198 -15.21 5.99 25.07
C GLU A 198 -14.85 4.68 24.35
N ARG A 199 -15.68 3.65 24.48
CA ARG A 199 -15.48 2.38 23.76
C ARG A 199 -15.49 2.60 22.25
N ALA A 200 -16.39 3.44 21.73
CA ALA A 200 -16.41 3.79 20.31
C ALA A 200 -15.09 4.44 19.87
N PHE A 201 -14.58 5.40 20.64
CA PHE A 201 -13.29 6.06 20.36
C PHE A 201 -12.13 5.07 20.39
N ARG A 202 -12.06 4.19 21.40
CA ARG A 202 -11.00 3.16 21.51
C ARG A 202 -11.04 2.16 20.36
N ILE A 203 -12.23 1.81 19.85
CA ILE A 203 -12.35 0.93 18.67
C ILE A 203 -11.79 1.64 17.44
N PHE A 204 -12.14 2.91 17.23
CA PHE A 204 -11.57 3.71 16.14
C PHE A 204 -10.05 3.85 16.23
N GLU A 205 -9.50 3.99 17.44
CA GLU A 205 -8.06 4.15 17.66
C GLU A 205 -7.22 2.90 17.37
N LYS A 206 -7.86 1.71 17.34
CA LYS A 206 -7.20 0.43 17.08
C LYS A 206 -6.82 0.19 15.61
N GLN A 207 -6.94 1.20 14.74
CA GLN A 207 -6.48 1.11 13.36
C GLN A 207 -4.98 0.77 13.27
N SER A 208 -4.63 -0.04 12.27
CA SER A 208 -3.28 -0.60 12.10
C SER A 208 -2.24 0.48 11.86
N GLU A 209 -1.11 0.37 12.57
CA GLU A 209 0.14 1.03 12.18
C GLU A 209 0.69 0.34 10.93
N VAL A 210 1.07 1.11 9.92
CA VAL A 210 1.69 0.59 8.72
C VAL A 210 3.17 0.97 8.78
N ASP A 211 4.04 -0.03 8.80
CA ASP A 211 5.47 0.22 8.70
C ASP A 211 5.84 0.51 7.25
N PHE A 212 6.56 1.62 7.02
CA PHE A 212 7.06 1.96 5.70
C PHE A 212 8.56 1.67 5.61
N PHE A 213 8.96 1.09 4.49
CA PHE A 213 10.36 0.93 4.14
C PHE A 213 10.64 1.65 2.83
N ILE A 214 11.72 2.42 2.80
CA ILE A 214 12.20 3.06 1.58
C ILE A 214 13.44 2.32 1.12
N ASN A 215 13.40 1.80 -0.10
CA ASN A 215 14.59 1.23 -0.71
C ASN A 215 15.57 2.36 -1.06
N LYS A 216 16.82 2.24 -0.62
CA LYS A 216 17.91 3.19 -0.87
C LYS A 216 18.13 3.43 -2.37
N ASN A 217 17.98 2.38 -3.18
CA ASN A 217 18.12 2.45 -4.62
C ASN A 217 17.24 1.38 -5.27
N ALA A 218 15.93 1.67 -5.33
CA ALA A 218 14.94 0.76 -5.89
C ALA A 218 15.26 0.33 -7.33
N LYS A 219 15.78 1.25 -8.15
CA LYS A 219 16.12 0.98 -9.55
C LYS A 219 17.24 -0.05 -9.66
N ALA A 220 18.39 0.20 -9.03
CA ALA A 220 19.52 -0.73 -9.11
C ALA A 220 19.15 -2.10 -8.52
N PHE A 221 18.45 -2.09 -7.38
CA PHE A 221 17.96 -3.31 -6.73
C PHE A 221 17.06 -4.13 -7.66
N LEU A 222 15.98 -3.53 -8.19
CA LEU A 222 15.04 -4.26 -9.05
C LEU A 222 15.69 -4.70 -10.37
N GLN A 223 16.60 -3.92 -10.95
CA GLN A 223 17.33 -4.32 -12.15
C GLN A 223 18.24 -5.52 -11.90
N GLU A 224 18.93 -5.56 -10.76
CA GLU A 224 19.76 -6.70 -10.36
C GLU A 224 18.90 -7.94 -10.11
N GLN A 225 17.82 -7.79 -9.36
CA GLN A 225 16.87 -8.87 -9.11
C GLN A 225 16.24 -9.40 -10.40
N PHE A 226 15.91 -8.52 -11.34
CA PHE A 226 15.38 -8.92 -12.64
C PHE A 226 16.41 -9.71 -13.44
N LYS A 227 17.69 -9.32 -13.42
CA LYS A 227 18.77 -10.08 -14.09
C LYS A 227 18.91 -11.49 -13.53
N LEU A 228 18.85 -11.65 -12.21
CA LEU A 228 18.93 -12.97 -11.56
C LEU A 228 17.71 -13.83 -11.89
N TRP A 229 16.51 -13.26 -11.79
CA TRP A 229 15.27 -13.91 -12.13
C TRP A 229 15.22 -14.30 -13.62
N SER A 230 15.67 -13.42 -14.51
CA SER A 230 15.66 -13.66 -15.96
C SER A 230 16.68 -14.72 -16.36
N TYR A 231 17.80 -14.87 -15.63
CA TYR A 231 18.76 -15.95 -15.87
C TYR A 231 18.16 -17.33 -15.55
N GLN A 232 17.43 -17.45 -14.43
CA GLN A 232 16.70 -18.68 -14.11
C GLN A 232 15.65 -18.96 -15.18
N TYR A 233 14.88 -17.93 -15.54
CA TYR A 233 13.85 -18.05 -16.56
C TYR A 233 14.42 -18.46 -17.93
N PHE A 234 15.55 -17.88 -18.31
CA PHE A 234 16.29 -18.24 -19.51
C PHE A 234 16.67 -19.71 -19.46
N TRP A 235 17.34 -20.17 -18.40
CA TRP A 235 17.81 -21.56 -18.33
C TRP A 235 16.71 -22.62 -18.27
N GLU A 236 15.58 -22.31 -17.64
CA GLU A 236 14.44 -23.24 -17.52
C GLU A 236 13.47 -23.14 -18.72
N GLY A 237 13.55 -22.09 -19.53
CA GLY A 237 12.46 -21.63 -20.37
C GLY A 237 12.36 -22.23 -21.78
N ALA A 238 13.43 -22.78 -22.36
CA ALA A 238 13.37 -23.36 -23.69
C ALA A 238 14.46 -24.42 -23.94
N ARG A 239 14.10 -25.47 -24.70
CA ARG A 239 15.08 -26.46 -25.21
C ARG A 239 15.86 -25.96 -26.42
N GLU A 240 15.28 -25.04 -27.19
CA GLU A 240 15.85 -24.44 -28.39
C GLU A 240 15.63 -22.92 -28.40
N TRP A 241 16.59 -22.16 -28.93
CA TRP A 241 16.57 -20.70 -28.96
C TRP A 241 16.41 -20.18 -30.39
N THR A 242 15.16 -19.94 -30.79
CA THR A 242 14.86 -19.29 -32.08
C THR A 242 15.03 -17.77 -31.98
N ALA A 243 15.15 -17.10 -33.14
CA ALA A 243 15.20 -15.64 -33.19
C ALA A 243 13.96 -15.01 -32.53
N ASP A 244 12.78 -15.57 -32.80
CA ASP A 244 11.51 -15.12 -32.22
C ASP A 244 11.55 -15.20 -30.69
N ARG A 245 12.06 -16.31 -30.14
CA ARG A 245 12.15 -16.49 -28.69
C ARG A 245 13.10 -15.49 -28.04
N VAL A 246 14.21 -15.16 -28.70
CA VAL A 246 15.13 -14.12 -28.22
C VAL A 246 14.47 -12.75 -28.23
N ASN A 247 13.68 -12.43 -29.26
CA ASN A 247 12.94 -11.17 -29.35
C ASN A 247 11.86 -11.05 -28.27
N GLU A 248 11.11 -12.12 -27.99
CA GLU A 248 10.15 -12.17 -26.88
C GLU A 248 10.82 -11.87 -25.52
N LEU A 249 11.97 -12.47 -25.24
CA LEU A 249 12.73 -12.19 -24.01
C LEU A 249 13.25 -10.75 -23.94
N GLN A 250 13.65 -10.19 -25.08
CA GLN A 250 14.09 -8.81 -25.18
C GLN A 250 12.92 -7.84 -24.90
N ILE A 251 11.73 -8.12 -25.43
CA ILE A 251 10.48 -7.39 -25.10
C ILE A 251 10.21 -7.44 -23.60
N LEU A 252 10.24 -8.62 -22.98
CA LEU A 252 10.02 -8.78 -21.54
C LEU A 252 11.00 -7.93 -20.71
N LYS A 253 12.28 -7.97 -21.05
CA LYS A 253 13.31 -7.16 -20.40
C LYS A 253 13.05 -5.67 -20.55
N ASP A 254 12.77 -5.21 -21.76
CA ASP A 254 12.62 -3.78 -22.04
C ASP A 254 11.37 -3.20 -21.36
N ILE A 255 10.26 -3.94 -21.36
CA ILE A 255 9.05 -3.57 -20.61
C ILE A 255 9.32 -3.57 -19.10
N ALA A 256 9.96 -4.61 -18.55
CA ALA A 256 10.29 -4.65 -17.13
C ALA A 256 11.18 -3.47 -16.72
N PHE A 257 12.19 -3.13 -17.54
CA PHE A 257 13.11 -2.03 -17.25
C PHE A 257 12.48 -0.65 -17.43
N LYS A 258 11.42 -0.52 -18.24
CA LYS A 258 10.62 0.71 -18.30
C LYS A 258 9.75 0.91 -17.06
N ILE A 259 9.27 -0.18 -16.44
CA ILE A 259 8.48 -0.12 -15.21
C ILE A 259 9.36 0.25 -14.00
N ILE A 260 10.61 -0.21 -13.99
CA ILE A 260 11.61 0.06 -12.94
C ILE A 260 12.19 1.48 -13.03
#